data_AF-A0A226DTM1-F1
#
_entry.id   AF-A0A226DTM1-F1
#
_cell.length_a   1.000
_cell.length_b   1.000
_cell.length_c   1.000
_cell.angle_alpha   90.00
_cell.angle_beta   90.00
_cell.angle_gamma   90.00
#
_symmetry.space_group_name_H-M   'P 1'
#
loop_
_entity.id
_entity.type
_entity.pdbx_description
1 polymer ?
#
loop_
_entity_poly.entity_id
_entity_poly.type
_entity_poly.pdbx_seq_one_letter_code
_entity_poly.pdbx_strand_id
1 'polypeptide(L)'
;MAGSKSTFASFIQRHLKYGNLFGCIYLTWRGGRVVGHTGRVPNLVRLTMAIQFVYMLSQISAILTIPQSFLDTAEAIVFTSAFIISFLLRLEPYPDRDVIHLLNHCCGSKGDSDYPAESGLLFSRLSYFFAMVEFLYVESAMFMLLITILLPCKAPLLSSHLCHHTFYDLHHLIAYLLLPVIEFVIMSWMIVGGAHYCCLVLISSISFLHLEFQKFKKSQNIAKIKGYRKLQMFEKLVNSTLKDKILPIFAYAIPLMQIFVGFMAAKMMTMTPLNPRVALFAYGYVGAILMSVLTLTSAGMVNTLSAGWIKSGNGKERSTKIGRKLHTSLAPLKIRFANNFVDKLTPLVMQEFCVSQSVTLLILTGF
;
A
#
# COMPACT_ATOMS: atom_id res chain seq x y z
N MET A 1 -3.04 -0.11 -36.74
CA MET A 1 -2.73 0.96 -35.77
C MET A 1 -2.62 0.35 -34.39
N ALA A 2 -1.42 0.30 -33.81
CA ALA A 2 -1.25 -0.13 -32.43
C ALA A 2 -1.71 1.02 -31.51
N GLY A 3 -2.85 0.87 -30.84
CA GLY A 3 -3.32 1.87 -29.88
C GLY A 3 -2.29 2.06 -28.76
N SER A 4 -1.98 3.32 -28.43
CA SER A 4 -1.10 3.65 -27.31
C SER A 4 -1.63 2.97 -26.04
N LYS A 5 -0.81 2.12 -25.40
CA LYS A 5 -1.17 1.49 -24.13
C LYS A 5 -1.22 2.56 -23.04
N SER A 6 -2.22 2.52 -22.17
CA SER A 6 -2.26 3.44 -21.03
C SER A 6 -1.02 3.23 -20.14
N THR A 7 -0.44 4.34 -19.66
CA THR A 7 0.76 4.30 -18.80
C THR A 7 0.51 3.46 -17.54
N PHE A 8 -0.72 3.50 -17.02
CA PHE A 8 -1.13 2.72 -15.86
C PHE A 8 -1.18 1.20 -16.12
N ALA A 9 -1.70 0.76 -17.27
CA ALA A 9 -1.66 -0.66 -17.64
C ALA A 9 -0.22 -1.16 -17.80
N SER A 10 0.68 -0.33 -18.32
CA SER A 10 2.12 -0.63 -18.39
C SER A 10 2.71 -0.85 -17.00
N PHE A 11 2.38 0.00 -16.03
CA PHE A 11 2.80 -0.18 -14.64
C PHE A 11 2.26 -1.47 -14.01
N ILE A 12 0.95 -1.73 -14.10
CA ILE A 12 0.36 -2.99 -13.61
C ILE A 12 1.09 -4.19 -14.23
N GLN A 13 1.34 -4.15 -15.53
CA GLN A 13 2.05 -5.23 -16.22
C GLN A 13 3.46 -5.42 -15.66
N ARG A 14 4.23 -4.36 -15.39
CA ARG A 14 5.56 -4.46 -14.78
C ARG A 14 5.52 -4.98 -13.36
N HIS A 15 4.62 -4.45 -12.52
CA HIS A 15 4.43 -4.93 -11.16
C HIS A 15 4.08 -6.43 -11.12
N LEU A 16 3.14 -6.88 -11.96
CA LEU A 16 2.79 -8.30 -12.06
C LEU A 16 3.95 -9.16 -12.58
N LYS A 17 4.84 -8.62 -13.43
CA LYS A 17 6.08 -9.33 -13.82
C LYS A 17 7.00 -9.55 -12.63
N TYR A 18 7.19 -8.56 -11.75
CA TYR A 18 7.98 -8.74 -10.52
C TYR A 18 7.35 -9.79 -9.61
N GLY A 19 6.04 -9.71 -9.39
CA GLY A 19 5.36 -10.71 -8.57
C GLY A 19 5.40 -12.13 -9.17
N ASN A 20 5.40 -12.25 -10.50
CA ASN A 20 5.63 -13.54 -11.18
C ASN A 20 7.07 -14.03 -11.03
N LEU A 21 8.06 -13.14 -11.16
CA LEU A 21 9.47 -13.46 -11.00
C LEU A 21 9.73 -14.06 -9.60
N PHE A 22 9.10 -13.48 -8.59
CA PHE A 22 9.26 -13.89 -7.20
C PHE A 22 8.26 -14.97 -6.75
N GLY A 23 7.23 -15.28 -7.55
CA GLY A 23 6.18 -16.22 -7.17
C GLY A 23 5.36 -15.77 -5.95
N CYS A 24 5.26 -14.46 -5.71
CA CYS A 24 4.68 -13.91 -4.47
C CYS A 24 3.24 -13.37 -4.61
N ILE A 25 2.67 -13.38 -5.81
CA ILE A 25 1.30 -12.92 -6.09
C ILE A 25 0.49 -13.98 -6.87
N TYR A 26 -0.82 -13.98 -6.70
CA TYR A 26 -1.71 -14.90 -7.43
C TYR A 26 -2.09 -14.41 -8.83
N LEU A 27 -1.74 -13.17 -9.19
CA LEU A 27 -2.21 -12.52 -10.42
C LEU A 27 -1.10 -12.48 -11.47
N THR A 28 -1.49 -12.55 -12.74
CA THR A 28 -0.59 -12.43 -13.88
C THR A 28 -1.20 -11.65 -15.03
N TRP A 29 -0.37 -11.12 -15.91
CA TRP A 29 -0.79 -10.39 -17.10
C TRP A 29 -0.82 -11.32 -18.31
N ARG A 30 -2.01 -11.59 -18.89
CA ARG A 30 -2.15 -12.45 -20.08
C ARG A 30 -3.21 -11.89 -21.03
N GLY A 31 -2.85 -11.75 -22.30
CA GLY A 31 -3.80 -11.30 -23.34
C GLY A 31 -4.32 -9.88 -23.12
N GLY A 32 -3.50 -8.98 -22.57
CA GLY A 32 -3.89 -7.58 -22.33
C GLY A 32 -4.81 -7.36 -21.12
N ARG A 33 -4.97 -8.38 -20.28
CA ARG A 33 -5.78 -8.32 -19.05
C ARG A 33 -5.08 -9.02 -17.89
N VAL A 34 -5.49 -8.65 -16.68
CA VAL A 34 -5.11 -9.33 -15.44
C VAL A 34 -5.94 -10.61 -15.31
N VAL A 35 -5.28 -11.73 -15.05
CA VAL A 35 -5.93 -13.02 -14.79
C VAL A 35 -5.30 -13.68 -13.57
N GLY A 36 -6.05 -14.56 -12.90
CA GLY A 36 -5.47 -15.42 -11.89
C GLY A 36 -4.51 -16.44 -12.50
N HIS A 37 -3.45 -16.78 -11.78
CA HIS A 37 -2.61 -17.93 -12.13
C HIS A 37 -3.40 -19.23 -12.09
N THR A 38 -2.98 -20.18 -12.93
CA THR A 38 -3.50 -21.55 -12.97
C THR A 38 -2.34 -22.53 -12.72
N GLY A 39 -2.64 -23.75 -12.26
CA GLY A 39 -1.63 -24.80 -12.06
C GLY A 39 -0.85 -24.69 -10.75
N ARG A 40 0.49 -24.78 -10.81
CA ARG A 40 1.38 -24.90 -9.63
C ARG A 40 1.68 -23.58 -8.91
N VAL A 41 1.51 -22.44 -9.57
CA VAL A 41 1.88 -21.12 -9.03
C VAL A 41 1.14 -20.77 -7.74
N PRO A 42 -0.18 -21.01 -7.59
CA PRO A 42 -0.88 -20.78 -6.31
C PRO A 42 -0.27 -21.56 -5.13
N ASN A 43 0.30 -22.74 -5.36
CA ASN A 43 0.98 -23.50 -4.30
C ASN A 43 2.30 -22.82 -3.90
N LEU A 44 3.03 -22.25 -4.87
CA LEU A 44 4.24 -21.48 -4.61
C LEU A 44 3.95 -20.20 -3.82
N VAL A 45 2.87 -19.48 -4.16
CA VAL A 45 2.45 -18.29 -3.40
C VAL A 45 2.12 -18.67 -1.95
N ARG A 46 1.43 -19.79 -1.73
CA ARG A 46 1.14 -20.31 -0.38
C ARG A 46 2.39 -20.71 0.39
N LEU A 47 3.34 -21.37 -0.28
CA LEU A 47 4.62 -21.74 0.31
C LEU A 47 5.41 -20.50 0.74
N THR A 48 5.50 -19.48 -0.12
CA THR A 48 6.22 -18.24 0.22
C THR A 48 5.55 -17.47 1.37
N MET A 49 4.22 -17.49 1.47
CA MET A 49 3.53 -16.95 2.65
C MET A 49 3.84 -17.75 3.93
N ALA A 50 3.87 -19.08 3.85
CA ALA A 50 4.23 -19.91 5.01
C ALA A 50 5.68 -19.64 5.47
N ILE A 51 6.62 -19.52 4.53
CA ILE A 51 8.02 -19.17 4.85
C ILE A 51 8.10 -17.78 5.49
N GLN A 52 7.37 -16.80 4.97
CA GLN A 52 7.32 -15.46 5.57
C GLN A 52 6.73 -15.47 6.98
N PHE A 53 5.72 -16.29 7.23
CA PHE A 53 5.16 -16.44 8.57
C PHE A 53 6.20 -16.99 9.56
N VAL A 54 6.92 -18.05 9.18
CA VAL A 54 8.03 -18.61 9.99
C VAL A 54 9.13 -17.57 10.19
N TYR A 55 9.49 -16.83 9.14
CA TYR A 55 10.47 -15.75 9.22
C TYR A 55 10.08 -14.70 10.25
N MET A 56 8.85 -14.19 10.21
CA MET A 56 8.36 -13.22 11.20
C MET A 56 8.37 -13.75 12.63
N LEU A 57 8.00 -15.02 12.85
CA LEU A 57 8.11 -15.63 14.17
C LEU A 57 9.56 -15.68 14.66
N SER A 58 10.49 -15.98 13.75
CA SER A 58 11.93 -15.94 14.03
C SER A 58 12.42 -14.52 14.36
N GLN A 59 11.89 -13.48 13.70
CA GLN A 59 12.18 -12.08 14.01
C GLN A 59 11.72 -11.69 15.42
N ILE A 60 10.48 -12.04 15.76
CA ILE A 60 9.92 -11.80 17.09
C ILE A 60 10.74 -12.54 18.15
N SER A 61 11.10 -13.80 17.88
CA SER A 61 11.96 -14.57 18.77
C SER A 61 13.33 -13.92 18.97
N ALA A 62 13.98 -13.43 17.90
CA ALA A 62 15.27 -12.73 18.00
C ALA A 62 15.17 -11.49 18.88
N ILE A 63 14.11 -10.67 18.70
CA ILE A 63 13.88 -9.47 19.51
C ILE A 63 13.70 -9.81 21.00
N LEU A 64 13.02 -10.91 21.30
CA LEU A 64 12.72 -11.29 22.69
C LEU A 64 13.88 -11.99 23.40
N THR A 65 14.76 -12.68 22.66
CA THR A 65 15.79 -13.55 23.24
C THR A 65 17.18 -12.92 23.23
N ILE A 66 17.48 -12.03 22.27
CA ILE A 66 18.81 -11.43 22.13
C ILE A 66 18.84 -10.10 22.91
N PRO A 67 19.68 -9.98 23.95
CA PRO A 67 19.77 -8.74 24.71
C PRO A 67 20.37 -7.63 23.84
N GLN A 68 19.68 -6.50 23.75
CA GLN A 68 20.05 -5.37 22.90
C GLN A 68 19.84 -4.04 23.61
N SER A 69 20.49 -3.00 23.11
CA SER A 69 20.20 -1.63 23.55
C SER A 69 18.74 -1.29 23.24
N PHE A 70 18.13 -0.40 24.03
CA PHE A 70 16.75 0.06 23.78
C PHE A 70 16.56 0.54 22.34
N LEU A 71 17.56 1.24 21.79
CA LEU A 71 17.53 1.77 20.44
C LEU A 71 17.51 0.67 19.38
N ASP A 72 18.36 -0.34 19.52
CA ASP A 72 18.42 -1.47 18.58
C ASP A 72 17.14 -2.32 18.66
N THR A 73 16.59 -2.53 19.86
CA THR A 73 15.31 -3.21 20.05
C THR A 73 14.17 -2.47 19.35
N ALA A 74 14.10 -1.15 19.52
CA ALA A 74 13.06 -0.35 18.89
C ALA A 74 13.21 -0.30 17.35
N GLU A 75 14.44 -0.25 16.83
CA GLU A 75 14.73 -0.41 15.40
C GLU A 75 14.22 -1.76 14.89
N ALA A 76 14.51 -2.85 15.61
CA ALA A 76 14.05 -4.18 15.25
C ALA A 76 12.52 -4.32 15.28
N ILE A 77 11.84 -3.68 16.24
CA ILE A 77 10.37 -3.62 16.31
C ILE A 77 9.80 -2.88 15.10
N VAL A 78 10.37 -1.73 14.74
CA VAL A 78 9.94 -0.97 13.56
C VAL A 78 10.07 -1.81 12.30
N PHE A 79 11.23 -2.45 12.06
CA PHE A 79 11.39 -3.34 10.91
C PHE A 79 10.39 -4.49 10.94
N THR A 80 10.28 -5.21 12.06
CA THR A 80 9.38 -6.36 12.19
C THR A 80 7.91 -5.96 12.00
N SER A 81 7.50 -4.78 12.48
CA SER A 81 6.14 -4.28 12.27
C SER A 81 5.87 -4.01 10.78
N ALA A 82 6.81 -3.46 10.01
CA ALA A 82 6.65 -3.29 8.57
C ALA A 82 6.46 -4.65 7.85
N PHE A 83 7.16 -5.68 8.30
CA PHE A 83 6.96 -7.06 7.84
C PHE A 83 5.58 -7.57 8.21
N ILE A 84 5.15 -7.46 9.47
CA ILE A 84 3.82 -7.90 9.91
C ILE A 84 2.72 -7.23 9.08
N ILE A 85 2.80 -5.92 8.85
CA ILE A 85 1.81 -5.16 8.08
C ILE A 85 1.75 -5.67 6.64
N SER A 86 2.91 -5.83 6.00
CA SER A 86 2.99 -6.34 4.62
C SER A 86 2.45 -7.76 4.51
N PHE A 87 2.70 -8.60 5.51
CA PHE A 87 2.19 -9.96 5.58
C PHE A 87 0.67 -9.99 5.76
N LEU A 88 0.13 -9.19 6.68
CA LEU A 88 -1.31 -9.11 6.94
C LEU A 88 -2.07 -8.63 5.69
N LEU A 89 -1.53 -7.64 4.97
CA LEU A 89 -2.09 -7.23 3.69
C LEU A 89 -2.06 -8.38 2.68
N ARG A 90 -0.94 -9.10 2.60
CA ARG A 90 -0.73 -10.21 1.68
C ARG A 90 -1.53 -11.47 2.01
N LEU A 91 -1.99 -11.63 3.25
CA LEU A 91 -2.60 -12.86 3.76
C LEU A 91 -3.91 -13.21 3.03
N GLU A 92 -3.80 -13.91 1.90
CA GLU A 92 -4.92 -14.39 1.09
C GLU A 92 -4.71 -15.87 0.76
N PRO A 93 -5.56 -16.76 1.30
CA PRO A 93 -5.42 -18.18 1.01
C PRO A 93 -5.74 -18.52 -0.45
N TYR A 94 -6.52 -17.67 -1.13
CA TYR A 94 -7.00 -17.88 -2.50
C TYR A 94 -6.96 -16.58 -3.31
N PRO A 95 -6.83 -16.65 -4.65
CA PRO A 95 -6.93 -15.47 -5.51
C PRO A 95 -8.29 -14.79 -5.38
N ASP A 96 -8.30 -13.53 -4.98
CA ASP A 96 -9.50 -12.71 -4.95
C ASP A 96 -9.95 -12.33 -6.38
N ARG A 97 -11.19 -12.70 -6.72
CA ARG A 97 -11.79 -12.39 -8.02
C ARG A 97 -12.14 -10.90 -8.13
N ASP A 98 -12.49 -10.26 -7.03
CA ASP A 98 -12.88 -8.84 -7.03
C ASP A 98 -11.68 -7.96 -7.37
N VAL A 99 -10.49 -8.28 -6.84
CA VAL A 99 -9.23 -7.64 -7.24
C VAL A 99 -8.96 -7.78 -8.73
N ILE A 100 -9.19 -8.96 -9.32
CA ILE A 100 -9.02 -9.18 -10.77
C ILE A 100 -9.98 -8.31 -11.58
N HIS A 101 -11.26 -8.28 -11.20
CA HIS A 101 -12.26 -7.45 -11.88
C HIS A 101 -11.95 -5.96 -11.74
N LEU A 102 -11.51 -5.54 -10.56
CA LEU A 102 -11.14 -4.16 -10.25
C LEU A 102 -9.95 -3.71 -11.10
N LEU A 103 -8.84 -4.45 -11.09
CA LEU A 103 -7.66 -4.11 -11.87
C LEU A 103 -7.94 -4.14 -13.39
N ASN A 104 -8.73 -5.11 -13.86
CA ASN A 104 -9.15 -5.13 -15.27
C ASN A 104 -10.02 -3.93 -15.64
N HIS A 105 -10.90 -3.48 -14.73
CA HIS A 105 -11.68 -2.27 -14.96
C HIS A 105 -10.78 -1.05 -15.09
N CYS A 106 -9.79 -0.89 -14.19
CA CYS A 106 -8.82 0.20 -14.26
C CYS A 106 -7.94 0.13 -15.52
N CYS A 107 -7.52 -1.05 -15.96
CA CYS A 107 -6.75 -1.23 -17.20
C CYS A 107 -7.58 -1.05 -18.47
N GLY A 108 -8.87 -1.39 -18.43
CA GLY A 108 -9.75 -1.42 -19.60
C GLY A 108 -10.35 -0.06 -19.97
N SER A 109 -10.18 0.96 -19.14
CA SER A 109 -10.61 2.31 -19.51
C SER A 109 -9.82 2.81 -20.71
N LYS A 110 -10.54 3.29 -21.72
CA LYS A 110 -9.96 3.75 -22.99
C LYS A 110 -8.91 4.83 -22.73
N GLY A 111 -7.86 4.80 -23.56
CA GLY A 111 -6.57 5.46 -23.32
C GLY A 111 -6.63 6.96 -22.98
N ASP A 112 -5.47 7.48 -22.58
CA ASP A 112 -5.26 8.78 -21.94
C ASP A 112 -5.89 9.98 -22.70
N SER A 113 -6.19 9.84 -24.00
CA SER A 113 -6.85 10.86 -24.84
C SER A 113 -8.27 11.23 -24.42
N ASP A 114 -8.99 10.34 -23.71
CA ASP A 114 -10.36 10.61 -23.26
C ASP A 114 -10.42 11.42 -21.94
N TYR A 115 -9.26 11.67 -21.31
CA TYR A 115 -9.19 12.39 -20.05
C TYR A 115 -8.98 13.88 -20.29
N PRO A 116 -9.68 14.75 -19.54
CA PRO A 116 -9.46 16.18 -19.64
C PRO A 116 -8.03 16.54 -19.19
N ALA A 117 -7.45 17.63 -19.72
CA ALA A 117 -6.07 18.04 -19.44
C ALA A 117 -5.71 18.06 -17.93
N GLU A 118 -6.63 18.52 -17.07
CA GLU A 118 -6.46 18.51 -15.60
C GLU A 118 -6.30 17.09 -15.00
N SER A 119 -6.94 16.08 -15.58
CA SER A 119 -6.75 14.68 -15.17
C SER A 119 -5.38 14.14 -15.55
N GLY A 120 -4.74 14.73 -16.58
CA GLY A 120 -3.36 14.41 -16.95
C GLY A 120 -2.37 14.68 -15.81
N LEU A 121 -2.60 15.71 -15.00
CA LEU A 121 -1.75 16.00 -13.84
C LEU A 121 -1.86 14.93 -12.75
N LEU A 122 -3.08 14.46 -12.45
CA LEU A 122 -3.29 13.37 -11.47
C LEU A 122 -2.69 12.06 -11.98
N PHE A 123 -2.86 11.75 -13.26
CA PHE A 123 -2.29 10.56 -13.86
C PHE A 123 -0.76 10.59 -13.88
N SER A 124 -0.16 11.73 -14.20
CA SER A 124 1.28 11.96 -14.11
C SER A 124 1.80 11.77 -12.68
N ARG A 125 1.10 12.33 -11.68
CA ARG A 125 1.44 12.14 -10.26
C ARG A 125 1.35 10.68 -9.82
N LEU A 126 0.32 9.95 -10.25
CA LEU A 126 0.19 8.51 -9.97
C LEU A 126 1.31 7.72 -10.65
N SER A 127 1.64 8.04 -11.89
CA SER A 127 2.73 7.39 -12.61
C SER A 127 4.07 7.60 -11.91
N TYR A 128 4.35 8.82 -11.43
CA TYR A 128 5.56 9.11 -10.65
C TYR A 128 5.58 8.35 -9.33
N PHE A 129 4.46 8.35 -8.61
CA PHE A 129 4.31 7.58 -7.37
C PHE A 129 4.61 6.09 -7.61
N PHE A 130 4.05 5.51 -8.66
CA PHE A 130 4.30 4.11 -9.00
C PHE A 130 5.75 3.83 -9.41
N ALA A 131 6.40 4.75 -10.12
CA ALA A 131 7.83 4.64 -10.41
C ALA A 131 8.68 4.67 -9.12
N MET A 132 8.33 5.55 -8.16
CA MET A 132 8.98 5.55 -6.84
C MET A 132 8.76 4.24 -6.09
N VAL A 133 7.56 3.66 -6.18
CA VAL A 133 7.28 2.35 -5.59
C VAL A 133 8.14 1.25 -6.23
N GLU A 134 8.36 1.26 -7.55
CA GLU A 134 9.28 0.31 -8.21
C GLU A 134 10.73 0.50 -7.74
N PHE A 135 11.18 1.75 -7.58
CA PHE A 135 12.50 2.05 -7.05
C PHE A 135 12.68 1.53 -5.62
N LEU A 136 11.67 1.73 -4.78
CA LEU A 136 11.62 1.23 -3.39
C LEU A 136 11.78 -0.29 -3.29
N TYR A 137 11.36 -1.05 -4.31
CA TYR A 137 11.53 -2.52 -4.32
C TYR A 137 12.99 -2.92 -4.30
N VAL A 138 13.78 -2.28 -5.16
CA VAL A 138 15.20 -2.58 -5.31
C VAL A 138 15.97 -1.97 -4.14
N GLU A 139 15.70 -0.71 -3.81
CA GLU A 139 16.35 0.00 -2.71
C GLU A 139 16.23 -0.77 -1.39
N SER A 140 15.00 -1.13 -0.99
CA SER A 140 14.76 -1.75 0.31
C SER A 140 15.33 -3.17 0.39
N ALA A 141 15.31 -3.95 -0.70
CA ALA A 141 15.91 -5.28 -0.72
C ALA A 141 17.45 -5.22 -0.66
N MET A 142 18.06 -4.32 -1.42
CA MET A 142 19.51 -4.09 -1.39
C MET A 142 19.97 -3.56 -0.03
N PHE A 143 19.18 -2.69 0.59
CA PHE A 143 19.46 -2.18 1.93
C PHE A 143 19.45 -3.30 2.97
N MET A 144 18.47 -4.20 2.91
CA MET A 144 18.45 -5.39 3.79
C MET A 144 19.67 -6.28 3.56
N LEU A 145 20.01 -6.59 2.30
CA LEU A 145 21.21 -7.37 1.97
C LEU A 145 22.48 -6.76 2.58
N LEU A 146 22.64 -5.44 2.47
CA LEU A 146 23.78 -4.73 3.01
C LEU A 146 23.82 -4.79 4.54
N ILE A 147 22.68 -4.57 5.21
CA ILE A 147 22.57 -4.70 6.66
C ILE A 147 22.94 -6.11 7.12
N THR A 148 22.48 -7.17 6.44
CA THR A 148 22.79 -8.54 6.83
C THR A 148 24.28 -8.85 6.72
N ILE A 149 24.95 -8.32 5.68
CA ILE A 149 26.39 -8.51 5.52
C ILE A 149 27.17 -7.74 6.59
N LEU A 150 26.84 -6.46 6.79
CA LEU A 150 27.60 -5.59 7.68
C LEU A 150 27.32 -5.84 9.17
N LEU A 151 26.09 -6.22 9.52
CA LEU A 151 25.59 -6.30 10.89
C LEU A 151 24.81 -7.61 11.12
N PRO A 152 25.41 -8.78 10.90
CA PRO A 152 24.72 -10.08 10.93
C PRO A 152 24.09 -10.37 12.31
N CYS A 153 24.67 -9.86 13.40
CA CYS A 153 24.22 -10.14 14.76
C CYS A 153 23.07 -9.24 15.25
N LYS A 154 22.56 -8.36 14.38
CA LYS A 154 21.52 -7.40 14.76
C LYS A 154 20.13 -8.02 14.60
N ALA A 155 19.26 -7.89 15.60
CA ALA A 155 17.85 -8.21 15.40
C ALA A 155 17.24 -7.15 14.45
N PRO A 156 16.27 -7.52 13.58
CA PRO A 156 15.52 -8.78 13.55
C PRO A 156 16.02 -9.77 12.49
N LEU A 157 17.30 -9.76 12.15
CA LEU A 157 17.86 -10.63 11.11
C LEU A 157 17.92 -12.09 11.58
N LEU A 158 17.69 -13.05 10.70
CA LEU A 158 17.89 -14.48 10.96
C LEU A 158 19.32 -14.80 11.37
N SER A 159 20.29 -14.09 10.80
CA SER A 159 21.72 -14.25 11.13
C SER A 159 22.02 -13.97 12.60
N SER A 160 21.17 -13.22 13.29
CA SER A 160 21.36 -12.91 14.71
C SER A 160 21.29 -14.15 15.61
N HIS A 161 20.50 -15.17 15.22
CA HIS A 161 20.42 -16.44 15.94
C HIS A 161 21.71 -17.26 15.88
N LEU A 162 22.57 -17.02 14.88
CA LEU A 162 23.81 -17.78 14.71
C LEU A 162 25.02 -17.14 15.40
N CYS A 163 24.89 -15.94 15.96
CA CYS A 163 26.03 -15.20 16.52
C CYS A 163 26.52 -15.69 17.89
N HIS A 164 25.85 -16.65 18.52
CA HIS A 164 26.28 -17.23 19.80
C HIS A 164 27.36 -18.32 19.66
N HIS A 165 27.61 -18.83 18.46
CA HIS A 165 28.58 -19.90 18.21
C HIS A 165 29.87 -19.37 17.59
N THR A 166 31.01 -19.95 17.96
CA THR A 166 32.34 -19.52 17.52
C THR A 166 32.54 -19.75 16.01
N PHE A 167 33.04 -18.73 15.31
CA PHE A 167 33.13 -18.61 13.84
C PHE A 167 34.05 -19.61 13.09
N TYR A 168 34.63 -20.60 13.75
CA TYR A 168 35.71 -21.41 13.17
C TYR A 168 35.25 -22.59 12.30
N ASP A 169 33.95 -22.93 12.27
CA ASP A 169 33.45 -24.04 11.46
C ASP A 169 33.04 -23.60 10.04
N LEU A 170 33.38 -24.42 9.04
CA LEU A 170 32.99 -24.23 7.62
C LEU A 170 31.47 -24.00 7.45
N HIS A 171 30.65 -24.62 8.30
CA HIS A 171 29.21 -24.42 8.32
C HIS A 171 28.80 -22.97 8.61
N HIS A 172 29.54 -22.26 9.47
CA HIS A 172 29.28 -20.85 9.76
C HIS A 172 29.60 -19.96 8.56
N LEU A 173 30.69 -20.25 7.83
CA LEU A 173 31.04 -19.51 6.62
C LEU A 173 29.95 -19.66 5.54
N ILE A 174 29.46 -20.89 5.33
CA ILE A 174 28.38 -21.15 4.37
C ILE A 174 27.09 -20.42 4.80
N ALA A 175 26.72 -20.49 6.08
CA ALA A 175 25.56 -19.78 6.60
C ALA A 175 25.68 -18.26 6.42
N TYR A 176 26.86 -17.70 6.66
CA TYR A 176 27.14 -16.28 6.49
C TYR A 176 27.00 -15.80 5.05
N LEU A 177 27.33 -16.63 4.05
CA LEU A 177 27.14 -16.31 2.64
C LEU A 177 25.69 -16.52 2.16
N LEU A 178 24.99 -17.53 2.67
CA LEU A 178 23.64 -17.87 2.22
C LEU A 178 22.54 -17.02 2.86
N LEU A 179 22.68 -16.65 4.14
CA LEU A 179 21.64 -15.91 4.86
C LEU A 179 21.30 -14.55 4.26
N PRO A 180 22.28 -13.70 3.86
CA PRO A 180 21.96 -12.42 3.20
C PRO A 180 21.15 -12.60 1.92
N VAL A 181 21.42 -13.65 1.14
CA VAL A 181 20.66 -13.97 -0.08
C VAL A 181 19.23 -14.41 0.25
N ILE A 182 19.07 -15.25 1.28
CA ILE A 182 17.75 -15.69 1.74
C ILE A 182 16.93 -14.48 2.22
N GLU A 183 17.51 -13.61 3.04
CA GLU A 183 16.84 -12.41 3.54
C GLU A 183 16.50 -11.42 2.44
N PHE A 184 17.38 -11.23 1.45
CA PHE A 184 17.10 -10.44 0.26
C PHE A 184 15.86 -10.95 -0.49
N VAL A 185 15.77 -12.28 -0.68
CA VAL A 185 14.63 -12.90 -1.36
C VAL A 185 13.34 -12.76 -0.55
N ILE A 186 13.38 -13.01 0.76
CA ILE A 186 12.22 -12.86 1.64
C ILE A 186 11.75 -11.41 1.67
N MET A 187 12.68 -10.45 1.78
CA MET A 187 12.38 -9.02 1.74
C MET A 187 11.73 -8.64 0.41
N SER A 188 12.26 -9.12 -0.72
CA SER A 188 11.67 -8.90 -2.04
C SER A 188 10.25 -9.43 -2.13
N TRP A 189 9.97 -10.62 -1.59
CA TRP A 189 8.62 -11.17 -1.53
C TRP A 189 7.68 -10.28 -0.70
N MET A 190 8.15 -9.75 0.42
CA MET A 190 7.37 -8.90 1.33
C MET A 190 7.04 -7.56 0.70
N ILE A 191 8.04 -6.88 0.13
CA ILE A 191 7.83 -5.56 -0.46
C ILE A 191 6.92 -5.66 -1.68
N VAL A 192 7.19 -6.59 -2.61
CA VAL A 192 6.38 -6.74 -3.82
C VAL A 192 4.95 -7.14 -3.46
N GLY A 193 4.78 -8.09 -2.53
CA GLY A 193 3.46 -8.53 -2.07
C GLY A 193 2.70 -7.44 -1.31
N GLY A 194 3.34 -6.72 -0.39
CA GLY A 194 2.73 -5.62 0.36
C GLY A 194 2.35 -4.46 -0.56
N ALA A 195 3.24 -4.07 -1.47
CA ALA A 195 2.98 -3.02 -2.45
C ALA A 195 1.89 -3.39 -3.46
N HIS A 196 1.68 -4.69 -3.72
CA HIS A 196 0.54 -5.14 -4.51
C HIS A 196 -0.78 -4.67 -3.89
N TYR A 197 -1.04 -5.01 -2.63
CA TYR A 197 -2.31 -4.66 -2.00
C TYR A 197 -2.38 -3.17 -1.62
N CYS A 198 -1.28 -2.60 -1.11
CA CYS A 198 -1.27 -1.21 -0.64
C CYS A 198 -1.22 -0.20 -1.80
N CYS A 199 -0.30 -0.36 -2.74
CA CYS A 199 -0.13 0.60 -3.84
C CYS A 199 -1.00 0.24 -5.04
N LEU A 200 -0.94 -1.01 -5.51
CA LEU A 200 -1.63 -1.41 -6.73
C LEU A 200 -3.13 -1.55 -6.53
N VAL A 201 -3.60 -2.18 -5.46
CA VAL A 201 -5.04 -2.40 -5.26
C VAL A 201 -5.68 -1.18 -4.58
N LEU A 202 -5.19 -0.80 -3.39
CA LEU A 202 -5.80 0.26 -2.58
C LEU A 202 -5.66 1.66 -3.22
N ILE A 203 -4.43 2.16 -3.41
CA ILE A 203 -4.22 3.52 -3.92
C ILE A 203 -4.79 3.64 -5.34
N SER A 204 -4.44 2.72 -6.24
CA SER A 204 -4.85 2.85 -7.63
C SER A 204 -6.37 2.86 -7.80
N SER A 205 -7.11 2.01 -7.07
CA SER A 205 -8.55 1.90 -7.25
C SER A 205 -9.30 3.14 -6.75
N ILE A 206 -8.89 3.69 -5.60
CA ILE A 206 -9.45 4.93 -5.05
C ILE A 206 -9.13 6.11 -5.98
N SER A 207 -7.88 6.22 -6.44
CA SER A 207 -7.49 7.28 -7.36
C SER A 207 -8.18 7.15 -8.73
N PHE A 208 -8.40 5.93 -9.21
CA PHE A 208 -9.13 5.68 -10.46
C PHE A 208 -10.61 6.04 -10.33
N LEU A 209 -11.24 5.73 -9.19
CA LEU A 209 -12.61 6.16 -8.90
C LEU A 209 -12.72 7.69 -8.88
N HIS A 210 -11.71 8.37 -8.30
CA HIS A 210 -11.62 9.83 -8.34
C HIS A 210 -11.49 10.36 -9.78
N LEU A 211 -10.63 9.77 -10.60
CA LEU A 211 -10.45 10.15 -12.00
C LEU A 211 -11.71 9.95 -12.83
N GLU A 212 -12.37 8.80 -12.72
CA GLU A 212 -13.62 8.52 -13.42
C GLU A 212 -14.75 9.46 -12.99
N PHE A 213 -14.78 9.85 -11.70
CA PHE A 213 -15.71 10.88 -11.24
C PHE A 213 -15.41 12.25 -11.88
N GLN A 214 -14.15 12.65 -11.98
CA GLN A 214 -13.76 13.92 -12.62
C GLN A 214 -14.13 13.92 -14.11
N LYS A 215 -13.87 12.81 -14.82
CA LYS A 215 -14.29 12.62 -16.22
C LYS A 215 -15.80 12.75 -16.37
N PHE A 216 -16.54 12.08 -15.49
CA PHE A 216 -17.99 12.16 -15.44
C PHE A 216 -18.51 13.58 -15.24
N LYS A 217 -17.93 14.34 -14.29
CA LYS A 217 -18.34 15.71 -13.97
C LYS A 217 -18.28 16.64 -15.19
N LYS A 218 -17.30 16.45 -16.08
CA LYS A 218 -17.12 17.28 -17.28
C LYS A 218 -18.05 16.91 -18.44
N SER A 219 -18.65 15.72 -18.43
CA SER A 219 -19.63 15.33 -19.44
C SER A 219 -20.92 16.15 -19.31
N GLN A 220 -21.28 16.92 -20.35
CA GLN A 220 -22.41 17.85 -20.30
C GLN A 220 -23.79 17.21 -20.54
N ASN A 221 -23.88 15.90 -20.82
CA ASN A 221 -25.06 15.32 -21.49
C ASN A 221 -26.02 14.55 -20.55
N ILE A 222 -27.33 14.57 -20.82
CA ILE A 222 -28.47 13.96 -20.04
C ILE A 222 -28.28 12.46 -19.71
N ALA A 223 -27.31 11.78 -20.33
CA ALA A 223 -26.78 10.50 -19.87
C ALA A 223 -26.12 10.54 -18.46
N LYS A 224 -26.17 11.68 -17.74
CA LYS A 224 -25.53 11.88 -16.42
C LYS A 224 -25.99 10.88 -15.38
N ILE A 225 -27.29 10.60 -15.27
CA ILE A 225 -27.76 9.69 -14.23
C ILE A 225 -27.27 8.26 -14.49
N LYS A 226 -27.34 7.80 -15.74
CA LYS A 226 -26.81 6.48 -16.13
C LYS A 226 -25.29 6.41 -15.92
N GLY A 227 -24.56 7.47 -16.23
CA GLY A 227 -23.12 7.59 -15.97
C GLY A 227 -22.80 7.52 -14.47
N TYR A 228 -23.53 8.25 -13.64
CA TYR A 228 -23.35 8.23 -12.20
C TYR A 228 -23.67 6.86 -11.59
N ARG A 229 -24.72 6.17 -12.08
CA ARG A 229 -25.02 4.79 -11.67
C ARG A 229 -23.87 3.83 -12.00
N LYS A 230 -23.13 4.04 -13.10
CA LYS A 230 -21.91 3.27 -13.39
C LYS A 230 -20.81 3.53 -12.36
N LEU A 231 -20.64 4.79 -11.94
CA LEU A 231 -19.70 5.11 -10.85
C LEU A 231 -20.09 4.47 -9.52
N GLN A 232 -21.39 4.42 -9.19
CA GLN A 232 -21.86 3.72 -7.99
C GLN A 232 -21.61 2.20 -8.07
N MET A 233 -21.70 1.60 -9.26
CA MET A 233 -21.31 0.19 -9.44
C MET A 233 -19.79 0.01 -9.24
N PHE A 234 -18.98 0.94 -9.76
CA PHE A 234 -17.54 0.89 -9.56
C PHE A 234 -17.14 1.11 -8.09
N GLU A 235 -17.77 2.05 -7.39
CA GLU A 235 -17.62 2.25 -5.95
C GLU A 235 -17.97 0.97 -5.15
N LYS A 236 -19.03 0.25 -5.53
CA LYS A 236 -19.37 -1.04 -4.90
C LYS A 236 -18.27 -2.08 -5.12
N LEU A 237 -17.69 -2.16 -6.32
CA LEU A 237 -16.57 -3.07 -6.60
C LEU A 237 -15.32 -2.71 -5.78
N VAL A 238 -14.98 -1.42 -5.71
CA VAL A 238 -13.90 -0.90 -4.86
C VAL A 238 -14.14 -1.27 -3.40
N ASN A 239 -15.35 -1.04 -2.88
CA ASN A 239 -15.69 -1.37 -1.49
C ASN A 239 -15.70 -2.89 -1.23
N SER A 240 -16.19 -3.72 -2.16
CA SER A 240 -16.14 -5.18 -2.03
C SER A 240 -14.71 -5.67 -1.84
N THR A 241 -13.77 -5.05 -2.56
CA THR A 241 -12.34 -5.39 -2.49
C THR A 241 -11.65 -4.83 -1.24
N LEU A 242 -11.94 -3.57 -0.87
CA LEU A 242 -11.15 -2.85 0.13
C LEU A 242 -11.71 -2.90 1.56
N LYS A 243 -13.04 -2.88 1.71
CA LYS A 243 -13.74 -2.51 2.95
C LYS A 243 -13.45 -3.45 4.12
N ASP A 244 -13.37 -4.75 3.84
CA ASP A 244 -13.39 -5.77 4.88
C ASP A 244 -11.99 -6.18 5.33
N LYS A 245 -10.95 -5.89 4.53
CA LYS A 245 -9.58 -6.32 4.83
C LYS A 245 -8.53 -5.24 4.57
N ILE A 246 -8.33 -4.83 3.31
CA ILE A 246 -7.18 -4.01 2.92
C ILE A 246 -7.22 -2.62 3.58
N LEU A 247 -8.36 -1.93 3.48
CA LEU A 247 -8.52 -0.59 4.05
C LEU A 247 -8.49 -0.62 5.59
N PRO A 248 -9.10 -1.58 6.30
CA PRO A 248 -8.89 -1.78 7.73
C PRO A 248 -7.46 -1.93 8.18
N ILE A 249 -6.74 -2.85 7.55
CA ILE A 249 -5.34 -3.10 7.91
C ILE A 249 -4.56 -1.81 7.67
N PHE A 250 -4.74 -1.15 6.52
CA PHE A 250 -4.08 0.12 6.22
C PHE A 250 -4.40 1.24 7.24
N ALA A 251 -5.69 1.44 7.54
CA ALA A 251 -6.16 2.51 8.41
C ALA A 251 -5.75 2.33 9.88
N TYR A 252 -5.39 1.12 10.30
CA TYR A 252 -4.88 0.84 11.65
C TYR A 252 -3.35 0.74 11.69
N ALA A 253 -2.76 -0.01 10.76
CA ALA A 253 -1.35 -0.32 10.72
C ALA A 253 -0.46 0.88 10.38
N ILE A 254 -0.85 1.67 9.38
CA ILE A 254 -0.04 2.81 8.94
C ILE A 254 0.06 3.90 10.02
N PRO A 255 -1.03 4.30 10.73
CA PRO A 255 -0.89 5.20 11.88
C PRO A 255 0.04 4.65 12.95
N LEU A 256 -0.09 3.36 13.30
CA LEU A 256 0.74 2.74 14.32
C LEU A 256 2.22 2.80 13.94
N MET A 257 2.53 2.40 12.70
CA MET A 257 3.88 2.50 12.14
C MET A 257 4.38 3.96 12.11
N GLN A 258 3.52 4.90 11.70
CA GLN A 258 3.85 6.32 11.67
C GLN A 258 4.19 6.86 13.08
N ILE A 259 3.42 6.47 14.10
CA ILE A 259 3.66 6.86 15.50
C ILE A 259 5.02 6.35 15.96
N PHE A 260 5.29 5.05 15.78
CA PHE A 260 6.55 4.45 16.21
C PHE A 260 7.75 5.04 15.48
N VAL A 261 7.70 5.14 14.15
CA VAL A 261 8.80 5.66 13.36
C VAL A 261 9.04 7.15 13.65
N GLY A 262 7.97 7.94 13.82
CA GLY A 262 8.07 9.37 14.16
C GLY A 262 8.68 9.59 15.55
N PHE A 263 8.22 8.84 16.54
CA PHE A 263 8.82 8.80 17.88
C PHE A 263 10.31 8.45 17.84
N MET A 264 10.69 7.39 17.12
CA MET A 264 12.07 6.95 17.01
C MET A 264 12.95 7.96 16.29
N ALA A 265 12.49 8.52 15.18
CA ALA A 265 13.20 9.58 14.45
C ALA A 265 13.52 10.76 15.37
N ALA A 266 12.52 11.23 16.13
CA ALA A 266 12.72 12.30 17.09
C ALA A 266 13.74 11.93 18.18
N LYS A 267 13.69 10.69 18.72
CA LYS A 267 14.52 10.29 19.89
C LYS A 267 15.97 10.21 19.49
N MET A 268 16.20 9.71 18.30
CA MET A 268 17.53 9.66 17.73
C MET A 268 18.07 11.04 17.39
N MET A 269 17.21 11.98 16.94
CA MET A 269 17.64 13.36 16.69
C MET A 269 18.13 14.05 17.97
N THR A 270 17.49 13.81 19.12
CA THR A 270 17.91 14.43 20.38
C THR A 270 19.13 13.77 20.99
N MET A 271 19.24 12.44 20.89
CA MET A 271 20.38 11.71 21.47
C MET A 271 21.64 11.77 20.60
N THR A 272 21.51 11.62 19.28
CA THR A 272 22.64 11.52 18.34
C THR A 272 22.28 12.11 16.97
N PRO A 273 22.29 13.45 16.79
CA PRO A 273 21.75 14.10 15.58
C PRO A 273 22.47 13.73 14.28
N LEU A 274 23.75 13.36 14.34
CA LEU A 274 24.56 12.99 13.17
C LEU A 274 24.50 11.49 12.83
N ASN A 275 23.64 10.71 13.49
CA ASN A 275 23.54 9.29 13.23
C ASN A 275 22.75 9.03 11.93
N PRO A 276 23.31 8.32 10.93
CA PRO A 276 22.61 8.05 9.67
C PRO A 276 21.28 7.29 9.84
N ARG A 277 21.10 6.58 10.97
CA ARG A 277 19.81 5.93 11.31
C ARG A 277 18.66 6.93 11.45
N VAL A 278 18.94 8.18 11.86
CA VAL A 278 17.94 9.25 11.92
C VAL A 278 17.30 9.47 10.54
N ALA A 279 18.13 9.52 9.49
CA ALA A 279 17.65 9.72 8.13
C ALA A 279 16.75 8.57 7.66
N LEU A 280 17.08 7.33 8.06
CA LEU A 280 16.26 6.15 7.76
C LEU A 280 14.87 6.22 8.41
N PHE A 281 14.80 6.53 9.71
CA PHE A 281 13.51 6.68 10.39
C PHE A 281 12.73 7.88 9.83
N ALA A 282 13.39 9.01 9.58
CA ALA A 282 12.74 10.16 8.95
C ALA A 282 12.18 9.82 7.56
N TYR A 283 12.92 9.05 6.76
CA TYR A 283 12.46 8.55 5.46
C TYR A 283 11.21 7.68 5.58
N GLY A 284 11.23 6.71 6.50
CA GLY A 284 10.07 5.86 6.78
C GLY A 284 8.85 6.67 7.25
N TYR A 285 9.06 7.69 8.09
CA TYR A 285 8.01 8.57 8.59
C TYR A 285 7.35 9.37 7.46
N VAL A 286 8.16 10.01 6.61
CA VAL A 286 7.68 10.75 5.44
C VAL A 286 6.93 9.82 4.48
N GLY A 287 7.43 8.60 4.26
CA GLY A 287 6.75 7.58 3.48
C GLY A 287 5.37 7.23 4.03
N ALA A 288 5.25 7.00 5.35
CA ALA A 288 3.98 6.69 6.00
C ALA A 288 2.97 7.86 5.91
N ILE A 289 3.44 9.10 6.08
CA ILE A 289 2.61 10.31 5.88
C ILE A 289 2.12 10.37 4.43
N LEU A 290 3.02 10.24 3.47
CA LEU A 290 2.67 10.35 2.05
C LEU A 290 1.62 9.31 1.67
N MET A 291 1.83 8.05 2.05
CA MET A 291 0.90 6.95 1.80
C MET A 291 -0.48 7.20 2.40
N SER A 292 -0.54 7.56 3.69
CA SER A 292 -1.80 7.78 4.39
C SER A 292 -2.57 8.99 3.86
N VAL A 293 -1.88 10.13 3.66
CA VAL A 293 -2.47 11.35 3.15
C VAL A 293 -2.97 11.16 1.73
N LEU A 294 -2.18 10.58 0.82
CA LEU A 294 -2.60 10.36 -0.57
C LEU A 294 -3.86 9.48 -0.65
N THR A 295 -3.85 8.36 0.08
CA THR A 295 -4.95 7.38 0.05
C THR A 295 -6.24 7.97 0.61
N LEU A 296 -6.17 8.52 1.82
CA LEU A 296 -7.36 9.00 2.54
C LEU A 296 -7.88 10.32 1.96
N THR A 297 -6.99 11.20 1.46
CA THR A 297 -7.43 12.43 0.78
C THR A 297 -8.16 12.10 -0.51
N SER A 298 -7.64 11.15 -1.31
CA SER A 298 -8.32 10.70 -2.53
C SER A 298 -9.72 10.15 -2.22
N ALA A 299 -9.83 9.32 -1.17
CA ALA A 299 -11.10 8.76 -0.73
C ALA A 299 -12.10 9.86 -0.25
N GLY A 300 -11.65 10.79 0.60
CA GLY A 300 -12.49 11.90 1.09
C GLY A 300 -12.92 12.87 -0.02
N MET A 301 -12.06 13.08 -1.02
CA MET A 301 -12.37 13.91 -2.19
C MET A 301 -13.46 13.29 -3.07
N VAL A 302 -13.50 11.96 -3.24
CA VAL A 302 -14.58 11.26 -3.95
C VAL A 302 -15.94 11.52 -3.29
N ASN A 303 -16.02 11.43 -1.96
CA ASN A 303 -17.24 11.72 -1.22
C ASN A 303 -17.66 13.19 -1.35
N THR A 304 -16.72 14.12 -1.12
CA THR A 304 -17.00 15.56 -1.17
C THR A 304 -17.48 16.01 -2.55
N LEU A 305 -16.76 15.60 -3.59
CA LEU A 305 -17.06 16.01 -4.96
C LEU A 305 -18.37 15.42 -5.45
N SER A 306 -18.64 14.14 -5.13
CA SER A 306 -19.89 13.48 -5.52
C SER A 306 -21.11 14.03 -4.77
N ALA A 307 -20.98 14.31 -3.47
CA ALA A 307 -22.02 15.00 -2.70
C ALA A 307 -22.28 16.43 -3.22
N GLY A 308 -21.22 17.17 -3.55
CA GLY A 308 -21.33 18.50 -4.16
C GLY A 308 -22.08 18.48 -5.48
N TRP A 309 -21.76 17.51 -6.35
CA TRP A 309 -22.45 17.33 -7.63
C TRP A 309 -23.94 16.97 -7.47
N ILE A 310 -24.28 16.09 -6.52
CA ILE A 310 -25.69 15.78 -6.18
C ILE A 310 -26.39 17.01 -5.59
N LYS A 311 -25.71 17.87 -4.82
CA LYS A 311 -26.35 19.09 -4.30
C LYS A 311 -26.61 20.11 -5.41
N SER A 312 -25.64 20.30 -6.32
CA SER A 312 -25.67 21.29 -7.40
C SER A 312 -26.59 20.94 -8.58
N GLY A 313 -27.35 19.83 -8.50
CA GLY A 313 -28.13 19.26 -9.60
C GLY A 313 -28.72 20.29 -10.57
N ASN A 314 -28.36 20.16 -11.86
CA ASN A 314 -28.74 21.09 -12.91
C ASN A 314 -30.27 21.26 -12.96
N GLY A 315 -30.73 22.51 -12.90
CA GLY A 315 -32.16 22.86 -12.89
C GLY A 315 -32.98 22.21 -14.03
N LYS A 316 -32.36 21.94 -15.19
CA LYS A 316 -33.00 21.26 -16.32
C LYS A 316 -33.40 19.81 -16.00
N GLU A 317 -32.57 19.02 -15.31
CA GLU A 317 -32.93 17.64 -14.92
C GLU A 317 -33.94 17.61 -13.76
N ARG A 318 -33.89 18.62 -12.88
CA ARG A 318 -34.87 18.80 -11.79
C ARG A 318 -36.22 19.36 -12.25
N SER A 319 -36.35 19.79 -13.51
CA SER A 319 -37.59 20.35 -14.07
C SER A 319 -38.72 19.32 -14.10
N THR A 320 -38.39 18.05 -14.33
CA THR A 320 -39.40 16.96 -14.33
C THR A 320 -39.55 16.36 -12.93
N LYS A 321 -40.79 15.99 -12.57
CA LYS A 321 -41.09 15.30 -11.29
C LYS A 321 -40.29 14.00 -11.14
N ILE A 322 -40.12 13.26 -12.24
CA ILE A 322 -39.36 12.00 -12.28
C ILE A 322 -37.86 12.28 -12.09
N GLY A 323 -37.30 13.25 -12.82
CA GLY A 323 -35.89 13.62 -12.70
C GLY A 323 -35.53 14.09 -11.29
N ARG A 324 -36.42 14.85 -10.65
CA ARG A 324 -36.26 15.24 -9.24
C ARG A 324 -36.21 14.04 -8.30
N LYS A 325 -37.18 13.12 -8.40
CA LYS A 325 -37.20 11.89 -7.59
C LYS A 325 -35.94 11.03 -7.81
N LEU A 326 -35.55 10.86 -9.07
CA LEU A 326 -34.39 10.06 -9.45
C LEU A 326 -33.10 10.66 -8.91
N HIS A 327 -32.94 11.98 -8.99
CA HIS A 327 -31.78 12.69 -8.46
C HIS A 327 -31.73 12.65 -6.92
N THR A 328 -32.87 12.79 -6.23
CA THR A 328 -32.95 12.62 -4.77
C THR A 328 -32.60 11.19 -4.33
N SER A 329 -32.80 10.19 -5.21
CA SER A 329 -32.40 8.80 -4.93
C SER A 329 -30.90 8.52 -5.06
N LEU A 330 -30.11 9.49 -5.55
CA LEU A 330 -28.66 9.32 -5.68
C LEU A 330 -27.98 9.54 -4.33
N ALA A 331 -27.21 8.54 -3.91
CA ALA A 331 -26.33 8.64 -2.76
C ALA A 331 -24.91 9.04 -3.22
N PRO A 332 -24.19 9.89 -2.46
CA PRO A 332 -22.77 10.18 -2.69
C PRO A 332 -21.94 8.90 -2.73
N LEU A 333 -20.83 8.95 -3.48
CA LEU A 333 -19.86 7.87 -3.55
C LEU A 333 -19.04 7.84 -2.27
N LYS A 334 -19.00 6.71 -1.55
CA LYS A 334 -18.34 6.57 -0.26
C LYS A 334 -17.38 5.39 -0.25
N ILE A 335 -16.09 5.65 -0.05
CA ILE A 335 -15.13 4.60 0.29
C ILE A 335 -15.36 4.22 1.75
N ARG A 336 -15.77 2.98 1.97
CA ARG A 336 -16.17 2.46 3.28
C ARG A 336 -15.02 1.72 3.95
N PHE A 337 -14.88 1.96 5.24
CA PHE A 337 -13.99 1.24 6.12
C PHE A 337 -14.85 0.66 7.25
N ALA A 338 -14.99 -0.67 7.30
CA ALA A 338 -15.96 -1.34 8.17
C ALA A 338 -17.37 -0.71 8.06
N ASN A 339 -17.97 -0.28 9.16
CA ASN A 339 -19.29 0.37 9.18
C ASN A 339 -19.24 1.89 8.90
N ASN A 340 -18.06 2.46 8.75
CA ASN A 340 -17.82 3.89 8.51
C ASN A 340 -17.40 4.18 7.06
N PHE A 341 -17.19 5.46 6.74
CA PHE A 341 -16.62 5.89 5.46
C PHE A 341 -15.55 6.95 5.68
N VAL A 342 -14.63 7.06 4.73
CA VAL A 342 -13.56 8.05 4.76
C VAL A 342 -14.13 9.41 4.36
N ASP A 343 -14.07 10.38 5.25
CA ASP A 343 -14.51 11.75 4.99
C ASP A 343 -13.33 12.66 4.65
N LYS A 344 -13.60 13.88 4.18
CA LYS A 344 -12.59 14.87 3.81
C LYS A 344 -11.63 15.20 4.95
N LEU A 345 -12.09 15.18 6.19
CA LEU A 345 -11.30 15.50 7.38
C LEU A 345 -10.54 14.30 7.95
N THR A 346 -10.86 13.07 7.53
CA THR A 346 -10.22 11.85 8.06
C THR A 346 -8.69 11.86 7.95
N PRO A 347 -8.05 12.29 6.83
CA PRO A 347 -6.59 12.38 6.75
C PRO A 347 -6.02 13.32 7.81
N LEU A 348 -6.65 14.49 8.02
CA LEU A 348 -6.15 15.48 8.97
C LEU A 348 -6.25 14.98 10.41
N VAL A 349 -7.41 14.42 10.79
CA VAL A 349 -7.62 13.83 12.12
C VAL A 349 -6.65 12.68 12.38
N MET A 350 -6.39 11.84 11.37
CA MET A 350 -5.43 10.75 11.49
C MET A 350 -4.00 11.25 11.68
N GLN A 351 -3.60 12.30 10.97
CA GLN A 351 -2.27 12.90 11.12
C GLN A 351 -2.10 13.59 12.47
N GLU A 352 -3.10 14.34 12.91
CA GLU A 352 -3.13 14.96 14.24
C GLU A 352 -3.00 13.90 15.35
N PHE A 353 -3.73 12.79 15.23
CA PHE A 353 -3.62 11.65 16.14
C PHE A 353 -2.20 11.08 16.15
N CYS A 354 -1.62 10.80 14.97
CA CYS A 354 -0.26 10.23 14.90
C CYS A 354 0.80 11.13 15.53
N VAL A 355 0.75 12.44 15.24
CA VAL A 355 1.69 13.41 15.79
C VAL A 355 1.51 13.51 17.31
N SER A 356 0.26 13.62 17.79
CA SER A 356 -0.03 13.74 19.22
C SER A 356 0.47 12.53 20.00
N GLN A 357 0.21 11.31 19.51
CA GLN A 357 0.69 10.08 20.16
C GLN A 357 2.23 9.98 20.13
N SER A 358 2.87 10.39 19.03
CA SER A 358 4.35 10.43 18.95
C SER A 358 4.92 11.38 19.99
N VAL A 359 4.32 12.57 20.15
CA VAL A 359 4.70 13.57 21.16
C VAL A 359 4.44 13.06 22.58
N THR A 360 3.33 12.37 22.83
CA THR A 360 3.05 11.77 24.14
C THR A 360 4.10 10.71 24.50
N LEU A 361 4.48 9.82 23.57
CA LEU A 361 5.56 8.86 23.79
C LEU A 361 6.91 9.56 24.04
N LEU A 362 7.15 10.68 23.35
CA LEU A 362 8.29 11.58 23.59
C LEU A 362 8.38 11.96 25.07
N ILE A 363 7.29 12.53 25.59
CA ILE A 363 7.20 13.06 26.95
C ILE A 363 7.32 11.92 27.97
N LEU A 364 6.66 10.78 27.73
CA LEU A 364 6.67 9.63 28.64
C LEU A 364 8.04 8.95 28.76
N THR A 365 8.78 8.85 27.66
CA THR A 365 10.09 8.18 27.65
C THR A 365 11.25 9.10 28.05
N GLY A 366 10.93 10.27 28.59
CA GLY A 366 11.93 11.25 28.98
C GLY A 366 12.81 11.62 27.80
N PHE A 367 12.20 12.13 26.74
CA PHE A 367 12.91 13.08 25.91
C PHE A 367 13.38 14.28 26.72
#